data_AF-A0A5B8SUZ5-F1
#
_entry.id   AF-A0A5B8SUZ5-F1
#
_cell.length_a   1.000
_cell.length_b   1.000
_cell.length_c   1.000
_cell.angle_alpha   90.00
_cell.angle_beta   90.00
_cell.angle_gamma   90.00
#
_symmetry.space_group_name_H-M   'P 1'
#
loop_
_entity.id
_entity.type
_entity.pdbx_description
1 polymer ?
#
loop_
_entity_poly.entity_id
_entity_poly.type
_entity_poly.pdbx_seq_one_letter_code
_entity_poly.pdbx_strand_id
1 'polypeptide(L)'
;MIPFLTGLAVLLLLTLLMGLIRVLHGPSRADRMLTAQLFGTTGVALMLLLALVIDLEALIDVALVMGILASGASVAFVHLAGDEP
;
A
#
# COMPACT_ATOMS: atom_id res chain seq x y z
N MET A 1 -1.08 23.93 -9.15
CA MET A 1 -1.68 22.59 -9.08
C MET A 1 -0.62 21.49 -9.00
N ILE A 2 0.28 21.39 -9.98
CA ILE A 2 1.43 20.46 -9.97
C ILE A 2 2.24 20.43 -8.67
N PRO A 3 2.71 21.57 -8.09
CA PRO A 3 3.54 21.53 -6.88
C PRO A 3 2.83 20.96 -5.64
N PHE A 4 1.50 21.08 -5.57
CA PHE A 4 0.70 20.46 -4.50
C PHE A 4 0.64 18.94 -4.64
N LEU A 5 0.44 18.44 -5.87
CA LEU A 5 0.47 17.01 -6.17
C LEU A 5 1.85 16.41 -5.89
N THR A 6 2.93 17.10 -6.25
CA THR A 6 4.30 16.68 -5.94
C THR A 6 4.54 16.59 -4.43
N GLY A 7 4.04 17.56 -3.65
CA GLY A 7 4.11 17.52 -2.19
C GLY A 7 3.37 16.31 -1.60
N LEU A 8 2.16 16.01 -2.11
CA LEU A 8 1.40 14.83 -1.68
C LEU A 8 2.10 13.53 -2.04
N ALA A 9 2.71 13.45 -3.24
CA ALA A 9 3.48 12.28 -3.67
C ALA A 9 4.67 12.02 -2.74
N VAL A 10 5.44 13.06 -2.38
CA VAL A 10 6.57 12.93 -1.45
C VAL A 10 6.09 12.50 -0.06
N LEU A 11 4.98 13.06 0.43
CA LEU A 11 4.40 12.66 1.71
C LEU A 11 3.98 11.19 1.72
N LEU A 12 3.30 10.73 0.66
CA LEU A 12 2.89 9.33 0.47
C LEU A 12 4.10 8.39 0.35
N LEU A 13 5.19 8.85 -0.27
CA LEU A 13 6.42 8.07 -0.39
C LEU A 13 7.12 7.92 0.96
N LEU A 14 7.11 8.97 1.80
CA LEU A 14 7.62 8.91 3.17
C LEU A 14 6.78 7.99 4.08
N THR A 15 5.45 8.02 3.96
CA THR A 15 4.59 7.08 4.70
C THR A 15 4.79 5.65 4.24
N LEU A 16 5.02 5.43 2.94
CA LEU A 16 5.37 4.12 2.40
C LEU A 16 6.69 3.59 2.98
N LEU A 17 7.73 4.44 3.05
CA LEU A 17 9.02 4.09 3.66
C LEU A 17 8.87 3.74 5.14
N MET A 18 8.14 4.56 5.90
CA MET A 18 7.86 4.28 7.31
C MET A 18 7.06 2.98 7.50
N GLY A 19 6.09 2.72 6.62
CA GLY A 19 5.34 1.46 6.59
C GLY A 19 6.25 0.26 6.37
N LEU A 20 7.18 0.33 5.42
CA LEU A 20 8.15 -0.75 5.14
C LEU A 20 9.06 -1.03 6.34
N ILE A 21 9.56 0.01 7.01
CA ILE A 21 10.36 -0.13 8.24
C ILE A 21 9.54 -0.82 9.34
N ARG A 22 8.24 -0.53 9.43
CA ARG A 22 7.35 -1.13 10.43
C ARG A 22 6.96 -2.57 10.12
N VAL A 23 6.78 -2.96 8.85
CA VAL A 23 6.58 -4.37 8.43
C VAL A 23 7.73 -5.26 8.90
N LEU A 24 8.95 -4.75 8.81
CA LEU A 24 10.17 -5.46 9.22
C LEU A 24 10.32 -5.58 10.75
N HIS A 25 9.77 -4.62 11.52
CA HIS A 25 9.89 -4.59 12.98
C HIS A 25 8.65 -5.12 13.75
N GLY A 26 7.54 -5.41 13.07
CA GLY A 26 6.30 -5.83 13.72
C GLY A 26 6.42 -7.18 14.46
N PRO A 27 6.29 -7.23 15.81
CA PRO A 27 6.47 -8.45 16.59
C PRO A 27 5.27 -9.42 16.52
N SER A 28 4.11 -8.97 16.05
CA SER A 28 2.86 -9.73 15.97
C SER A 28 2.43 -9.93 14.50
N ARG A 29 1.90 -11.13 14.17
CA ARG A 29 1.34 -11.44 12.84
C ARG A 29 0.25 -10.44 12.42
N ALA A 30 -0.58 -9.99 13.37
CA ALA A 30 -1.63 -9.01 13.14
C ALA A 30 -1.08 -7.60 12.83
N ASP A 31 0.02 -7.20 13.48
CA ASP A 31 0.67 -5.89 13.22
C ASP A 31 1.34 -5.88 11.83
N ARG A 32 1.91 -7.01 11.40
CA ARG A 32 2.45 -7.19 10.03
C ARG A 32 1.35 -7.12 8.97
N MET A 33 0.19 -7.73 9.23
CA MET A 33 -1.00 -7.67 8.38
C MET A 33 -1.58 -6.25 8.27
N LEU A 34 -1.78 -5.55 9.39
CA LEU A 34 -2.25 -4.16 9.39
C LEU A 34 -1.28 -3.25 8.64
N THR A 35 0.02 -3.47 8.80
CA THR A 35 1.03 -2.70 8.06
C THR A 35 1.02 -3.05 6.57
N ALA A 36 0.82 -4.31 6.19
CA ALA A 36 0.65 -4.72 4.79
C ALA A 36 -0.61 -4.10 4.16
N GLN A 37 -1.71 -4.02 4.91
CA GLN A 37 -2.95 -3.39 4.44
C GLN A 37 -2.80 -1.87 4.26
N LEU A 38 -2.14 -1.20 5.20
CA LEU A 38 -1.77 0.22 5.08
C LEU A 38 -0.84 0.48 3.89
N PHE A 39 0.11 -0.43 3.66
CA PHE A 39 1.02 -0.35 2.52
C PHE A 39 0.26 -0.54 1.20
N GLY A 40 -0.69 -1.48 1.15
CA GLY A 40 -1.55 -1.72 0.00
C GLY A 40 -2.33 -0.47 -0.40
N THR A 41 -3.03 0.17 0.54
CA THR A 41 -3.85 1.37 0.24
C THR A 41 -3.00 2.60 -0.08
N THR A 42 -1.88 2.79 0.63
CA THR A 42 -0.96 3.91 0.39
C THR A 42 -0.21 3.75 -0.93
N GLY A 43 0.20 2.53 -1.28
CA GLY A 43 0.85 2.21 -2.55
C GLY A 43 -0.07 2.44 -3.75
N VAL A 44 -1.35 2.04 -3.64
CA VAL A 44 -2.38 2.32 -4.66
C VAL A 44 -2.56 3.84 -4.85
N ALA A 45 -2.71 4.58 -3.76
CA ALA A 45 -2.85 6.03 -3.81
C ALA A 45 -1.61 6.70 -4.45
N LEU A 46 -0.41 6.24 -4.09
CA LEU A 46 0.85 6.76 -4.65
C LEU A 46 0.96 6.49 -6.15
N MET A 47 0.58 5.30 -6.63
CA MET A 47 0.63 5.00 -8.07
C MET A 47 -0.37 5.80 -8.88
N LEU A 48 -1.59 6.01 -8.37
CA LEU A 48 -2.57 6.89 -9.04
C LEU A 48 -2.08 8.34 -9.10
N LEU A 49 -1.43 8.81 -8.05
CA LEU A 49 -0.90 10.18 -8.00
C LEU A 49 0.31 10.36 -8.91
N LEU A 50 1.19 9.35 -8.98
CA LEU A 50 2.28 9.32 -9.94
C LEU A 50 1.75 9.27 -11.37
N ALA A 51 0.76 8.42 -11.67
CA ALA A 51 0.15 8.33 -13.01
C ALA A 51 -0.26 9.71 -13.54
N LEU A 52 -0.85 10.54 -12.67
CA LEU A 52 -1.25 11.91 -12.99
C LEU A 52 -0.06 12.88 -13.14
N VAL A 53 1.00 12.71 -12.36
CA VAL A 53 2.17 13.61 -12.37
C VAL A 53 3.11 13.32 -13.55
N ILE A 54 3.30 12.05 -13.89
CA ILE A 54 4.20 11.62 -14.98
C ILE A 54 3.47 11.31 -16.29
N ASP A 55 2.14 11.51 -16.33
CA ASP A 55 1.26 11.29 -17.49
C ASP A 55 1.40 9.88 -18.09
N LEU A 56 1.47 8.88 -17.20
CA LEU A 56 1.68 7.48 -17.56
C LEU A 56 0.52 6.63 -17.09
N GLU A 57 -0.43 6.37 -17.99
CA GLU A 57 -1.66 5.61 -17.71
C GLU A 57 -1.40 4.19 -17.21
N ALA A 58 -0.28 3.57 -17.60
CA ALA A 58 0.10 2.23 -17.16
C ALA A 58 0.24 2.10 -15.63
N LEU A 59 0.45 3.19 -14.89
CA LEU A 59 0.47 3.17 -13.43
C LEU A 59 -0.92 2.96 -12.82
N ILE A 60 -1.99 3.29 -13.55
CA ILE A 60 -3.36 3.03 -13.12
C ILE A 60 -3.61 1.51 -13.09
N ASP A 61 -3.15 0.77 -14.09
CA ASP A 61 -3.25 -0.69 -14.12
C ASP A 61 -2.50 -1.32 -12.93
N VAL A 62 -1.29 -0.84 -12.63
CA VAL A 62 -0.52 -1.28 -11.46
C VAL A 62 -1.27 -0.99 -10.16
N ALA A 63 -1.89 0.19 -10.04
CA ALA A 63 -2.69 0.56 -8.88
C ALA A 63 -3.91 -0.36 -8.71
N LEU A 64 -4.60 -0.71 -9.80
CA LEU A 64 -5.75 -1.61 -9.77
C LEU A 64 -5.35 -3.02 -9.31
N VAL A 65 -4.26 -3.57 -9.86
CA VAL A 65 -3.76 -4.89 -9.47
C VAL A 65 -3.33 -4.91 -8.00
N MET A 66 -2.60 -3.89 -7.55
CA MET A 66 -2.22 -3.73 -6.13
C MET A 66 -3.45 -3.68 -5.21
N GLY A 67 -4.52 -2.98 -5.61
CA GLY A 67 -5.76 -2.90 -4.85
C GLY A 67 -6.45 -4.26 -4.68
N ILE A 68 -6.52 -5.05 -5.75
CA ILE A 68 -7.09 -6.40 -5.72
C ILE A 68 -6.23 -7.33 -4.85
N LEU A 69 -4.91 -7.27 -4.98
CA LEU A 69 -4.00 -8.08 -4.16
C LEU A 69 -4.09 -7.73 -2.68
N ALA A 70 -4.25 -6.44 -2.34
CA ALA A 70 -4.41 -6.01 -0.95
C ALA A 70 -5.71 -6.57 -0.32
N SER A 71 -6.83 -6.58 -1.04
CA SER A 71 -8.07 -7.20 -0.54
C SER A 71 -7.92 -8.72 -0.40
N GLY A 72 -7.28 -9.38 -1.37
CA GLY A 72 -7.01 -10.82 -1.32
C GLY A 72 -6.10 -11.20 -0.15
N ALA A 73 -5.06 -10.42 0.11
CA ALA A 73 -4.17 -10.63 1.25
C ALA A 73 -4.92 -10.51 2.59
N SER A 74 -5.87 -9.57 2.69
CA SER A 74 -6.73 -9.44 3.86
C SER A 74 -7.56 -10.70 4.12
N VAL A 75 -8.19 -11.24 3.08
CA VAL A 75 -8.99 -12.47 3.18
C VAL A 75 -8.12 -13.68 3.53
N ALA A 76 -6.97 -13.82 2.88
CA ALA A 76 -6.04 -14.93 3.11
C ALA A 76 -5.51 -14.95 4.55
N PHE A 77 -5.22 -13.78 5.15
CA PHE A 77 -4.79 -13.71 6.53
C PHE A 77 -5.87 -14.10 7.52
N VAL A 78 -7.13 -13.67 7.32
CA VAL A 78 -8.24 -14.07 8.19
C VAL A 78 -8.40 -15.58 8.18
N HIS A 79 -8.22 -16.21 7.01
CA HIS A 79 -8.26 -17.67 6.89
C HIS A 79 -7.06 -18.33 7.60
N LEU A 80 -5.84 -17.86 7.35
CA LEU A 80 -4.61 -18.40 7.95
C LEU A 80 -4.55 -18.21 9.47
N ALA A 81 -5.14 -17.14 10.01
CA ALA A 81 -5.22 -16.89 11.45
C ALA A 81 -6.34 -17.70 12.14
N GLY A 82 -7.33 -18.18 11.39
CA GLY A 82 -8.40 -19.05 11.90
C GLY A 82 -8.03 -20.54 11.95
N ASP A 83 -6.95 -20.93 11.27
CA ASP A 83 -6.43 -22.30 11.20
C ASP A 83 -5.43 -22.65 12.32
N GLU A 84 -5.27 -21.82 13.35
CA GLU A 84 -4.55 -22.20 14.58
C GLU A 84 -5.44 -23.13 15.44
N PRO A 85 -5.05 -24.39 15.69
CA PRO A 85 -5.84 -25.35 16.48
C PRO A 85 -5.86 -25.03 17.98
#